data_AF-A0A1I2AU14-F1
#
_entry.id   AF-A0A1I2AU14-F1
#
_cell.length_a   1.000
_cell.length_b   1.000
_cell.length_c   1.000
_cell.angle_alpha   90.00
_cell.angle_beta   90.00
_cell.angle_gamma   90.00
#
_symmetry.space_group_name_H-M   'P 1'
#
loop_
_entity.id
_entity.type
_entity.pdbx_description
1 polymer ?
#
loop_
_entity_poly.entity_id
_entity_poly.type
_entity_poly.pdbx_seq_one_letter_code
_entity_poly.pdbx_strand_id
1 'polypeptide(L)'
;MSWAEFAAGLRADRGLRARLTETLAASPYPAFFWETPGVSARSTAQPFEMVVVSAPHLARAEPSPTAFAEHLEPDGPAVRTFANLGGDATLVVPRPLTEHAAYGHLAAFVRGAPAGQIDALWQAVGAALVDAWARSPAPVWLSTSGSAVPWLHVRLDARPKYYVHAPYRAIREG
;
A
#
# COMPACT_ATOMS: atom_id res chain seq x y z
N MET A 1 -0.84 14.83 12.08
CA MET A 1 -1.63 15.03 10.85
C MET A 1 -2.83 14.11 10.86
N SER A 2 -3.95 14.52 10.29
CA SER A 2 -5.16 13.70 10.12
C SER A 2 -5.05 12.75 8.92
N TRP A 3 -5.99 11.81 8.79
CA TRP A 3 -6.13 10.95 7.61
C TRP A 3 -6.43 11.72 6.33
N ALA A 4 -7.25 12.77 6.40
CA ALA A 4 -7.53 13.63 5.25
C ALA A 4 -6.26 14.35 4.77
N GLU A 5 -5.49 14.92 5.72
CA GLU A 5 -4.20 15.55 5.43
C GLU A 5 -3.19 14.54 4.88
N PHE A 6 -3.17 13.32 5.40
CA PHE A 6 -2.28 12.27 4.92
C PHE A 6 -2.59 11.88 3.48
N ALA A 7 -3.86 11.59 3.15
CA ALA A 7 -4.24 11.22 1.79
C ALA A 7 -4.02 12.37 0.78
N ALA A 8 -4.32 13.60 1.17
CA ALA A 8 -4.01 14.79 0.36
C ALA A 8 -2.50 15.00 0.19
N GLY A 9 -1.73 14.81 1.27
CA GLY A 9 -0.28 14.89 1.27
C GLY A 9 0.37 13.82 0.39
N LEU A 10 -0.12 12.58 0.40
CA LEU A 10 0.34 11.56 -0.54
C LEU A 10 0.15 12.00 -2.00
N ARG A 11 -0.92 12.73 -2.34
CA ARG A 11 -1.17 13.21 -3.71
C ARG A 11 -0.28 14.37 -4.13
N ALA A 12 0.01 15.31 -3.21
CA ALA A 12 0.56 16.62 -3.56
C ALA A 12 1.89 16.97 -2.87
N ASP A 13 2.20 16.37 -1.72
CA ASP A 13 3.39 16.69 -0.92
C ASP A 13 4.47 15.61 -1.10
N ARG A 14 5.45 15.93 -1.96
CA ARG A 14 6.64 15.09 -2.17
C ARG A 14 7.47 14.91 -0.88
N GLY A 15 7.52 15.92 -0.02
CA GLY A 15 8.26 15.85 1.25
C GLY A 15 7.63 14.84 2.20
N LEU A 16 6.29 14.77 2.26
CA LEU A 16 5.60 13.72 3.01
C LEU A 16 5.91 12.32 2.48
N ARG A 17 5.83 12.12 1.15
CA ARG A 17 6.15 10.82 0.54
C ARG A 17 7.59 10.40 0.79
N ALA A 18 8.52 11.34 0.76
CA ALA A 18 9.92 11.09 1.12
C ALA A 18 10.06 10.65 2.59
N ARG A 19 9.49 11.40 3.55
CA ARG A 19 9.55 11.04 4.99
C ARG A 19 8.92 9.67 5.28
N LEU A 20 7.78 9.35 4.64
CA LEU A 20 7.15 8.04 4.78
C LEU A 20 8.06 6.93 4.25
N THR A 21 8.65 7.13 3.07
CA THR A 21 9.58 6.18 2.45
C THR A 21 10.81 5.96 3.33
N GLU A 22 11.43 7.03 3.83
CA GLU A 22 12.59 6.97 4.73
C GLU A 22 12.26 6.23 6.02
N THR A 23 11.11 6.52 6.63
CA THR A 23 10.63 5.84 7.85
C THR A 23 10.47 4.34 7.62
N LEU A 24 9.87 3.94 6.50
CA LEU A 24 9.67 2.53 6.16
C LEU A 24 10.98 1.83 5.80
N ALA A 25 11.86 2.50 5.05
CA ALA A 25 13.16 1.96 4.67
C ALA A 25 14.08 1.73 5.88
N ALA A 26 14.01 2.62 6.88
CA ALA A 26 14.76 2.54 8.13
C ALA A 26 14.27 1.46 9.11
N SER A 27 13.13 0.81 8.83
CA SER A 27 12.65 -0.32 9.63
C SER A 27 13.72 -1.40 9.74
N PRO A 28 13.95 -2.00 10.93
CA PRO A 28 14.95 -3.05 11.11
C PRO A 28 14.51 -4.39 10.48
N TYR A 29 13.24 -4.53 10.09
CA TYR A 29 12.74 -5.79 9.57
C TYR A 29 13.21 -5.99 8.12
N PRO A 30 13.74 -7.18 7.77
CA PRO A 30 14.14 -7.47 6.39
C PRO A 30 12.93 -7.41 5.44
N ALA A 31 11.77 -7.87 5.89
CA ALA A 31 10.48 -7.69 5.23
C ALA A 31 9.38 -7.47 6.26
N PHE A 32 8.34 -6.73 5.88
CA PHE A 32 7.22 -6.38 6.75
C PHE A 32 5.94 -6.16 5.96
N PHE A 33 4.81 -6.33 6.65
CA PHE A 33 3.54 -5.73 6.22
C PHE A 33 3.47 -4.30 6.71
N TRP A 34 2.89 -3.43 5.90
CA TRP A 34 2.41 -2.12 6.34
C TRP A 34 0.89 -2.19 6.43
N GLU A 35 0.33 -1.75 7.56
CA GLU A 35 -1.09 -1.85 7.87
C GLU A 35 -1.58 -0.56 8.55
N THR A 36 -2.85 -0.21 8.30
CA THR A 36 -3.50 0.96 8.88
C THR A 36 -4.87 0.59 9.45
N PRO A 37 -5.42 1.34 10.41
CA PRO A 37 -6.82 1.16 10.80
C PRO A 37 -7.76 1.33 9.60
N GLY A 38 -8.97 0.79 9.74
CA GLY A 38 -10.05 1.08 8.82
C GLY A 38 -10.55 2.51 9.00
N VAL A 39 -10.57 3.29 7.92
CA VAL A 39 -10.98 4.70 7.96
C VAL A 39 -12.11 4.92 6.96
N SER A 40 -13.20 5.48 7.45
CA SER A 40 -14.35 5.92 6.64
C SER A 40 -14.28 7.41 6.34
N ALA A 41 -15.06 7.88 5.36
CA ALA A 41 -15.22 9.30 5.06
C ALA A 41 -15.55 10.16 6.30
N ARG A 42 -16.24 9.60 7.29
CA ARG A 42 -16.63 10.26 8.56
C ARG A 42 -15.53 10.33 9.61
N SER A 43 -14.45 9.57 9.45
CA SER A 43 -13.36 9.44 10.42
C SER A 43 -12.03 9.98 9.88
N THR A 44 -12.03 10.65 8.73
CA THR A 44 -10.82 11.20 8.10
C THR A 44 -10.17 12.34 8.90
N ALA A 45 -10.90 12.94 9.85
CA ALA A 45 -10.35 13.92 10.79
C ALA A 45 -9.50 13.28 11.90
N GLN A 46 -9.62 11.97 12.12
CA GLN A 46 -8.81 11.26 13.12
C GLN A 46 -7.32 11.30 12.76
N PRO A 47 -6.41 11.24 13.75
CA PRO A 47 -4.98 11.19 13.51
C PRO A 47 -4.59 10.01 12.61
N PHE A 48 -3.67 10.26 11.66
CA PHE A 48 -3.04 9.19 10.89
C PHE A 48 -2.23 8.28 11.82
N GLU A 49 -2.41 6.97 11.69
CA GLU A 49 -1.64 5.94 12.38
C GLU A 49 -1.33 4.79 11.43
N MET A 50 -0.21 4.11 11.65
CA MET A 50 0.22 2.95 10.87
C MET A 50 1.04 2.01 11.74
N VAL A 51 1.15 0.75 11.34
CA VAL A 51 2.13 -0.18 11.89
C VAL A 51 2.93 -0.85 10.78
N VAL A 52 4.15 -1.26 11.13
CA VAL A 52 4.90 -2.24 10.37
C VAL A 52 4.97 -3.54 11.16
N VAL A 53 4.56 -4.65 10.56
CA VAL A 53 4.55 -5.96 11.20
C VAL A 53 5.61 -6.84 10.55
N SER A 54 6.53 -7.38 11.35
CA SER A 54 7.62 -8.24 10.85
C SER A 54 7.08 -9.43 10.07
N ALA A 55 7.54 -9.62 8.84
CA ALA A 55 7.12 -10.68 7.94
C ALA A 55 8.33 -11.29 7.22
N PRO A 56 9.31 -11.86 7.94
CA PRO A 56 10.59 -12.28 7.37
C PRO A 56 10.46 -13.39 6.31
N HIS A 57 9.36 -14.13 6.29
CA HIS A 57 9.08 -15.13 5.27
C HIS A 57 8.93 -14.53 3.87
N LEU A 58 8.48 -13.26 3.74
CA LEU A 58 8.36 -12.58 2.46
C LEU A 58 9.71 -12.35 1.80
N ALA A 59 10.77 -12.13 2.59
CA ALA A 59 12.13 -11.94 2.07
C ALA A 59 12.73 -13.22 1.45
N ARG A 60 12.10 -14.39 1.67
CA ARG A 60 12.52 -15.68 1.13
C ARG A 60 11.74 -16.09 -0.11
N ALA A 61 10.64 -15.39 -0.41
CA ALA A 61 9.83 -15.68 -1.58
C ALA A 61 10.50 -15.08 -2.83
N GLU A 62 10.53 -15.85 -3.91
CA GLU A 62 11.03 -15.36 -5.19
C GLU A 62 9.99 -14.40 -5.81
N PRO A 63 10.36 -13.14 -6.10
CA PRO A 63 9.40 -12.19 -6.65
C PRO A 63 8.91 -12.62 -8.03
N SER A 64 7.59 -12.65 -8.23
CA SER A 64 6.98 -13.07 -9.48
C SER A 64 5.83 -12.14 -9.90
N PRO A 65 5.92 -11.47 -11.07
CA PRO A 65 4.87 -10.58 -11.55
C PRO A 65 3.71 -11.33 -12.22
N THR A 66 3.76 -12.66 -12.35
CA THR A 66 2.83 -13.46 -13.17
C THR A 66 1.37 -13.22 -12.80
N ALA A 67 1.04 -13.07 -11.52
CA ALA A 67 -0.33 -12.82 -11.06
C ALA A 67 -0.91 -11.47 -11.54
N PHE A 68 -0.05 -10.54 -11.97
CA PHE A 68 -0.44 -9.22 -12.45
C PHE A 68 0.01 -8.96 -13.89
N ALA A 69 0.41 -9.99 -14.65
CA ALA A 69 1.00 -9.84 -15.98
C ALA A 69 0.13 -8.98 -16.92
N GLU A 70 -1.19 -9.21 -16.93
CA GLU A 70 -2.18 -8.46 -17.73
C GLU A 70 -2.32 -6.97 -17.36
N HIS A 71 -1.76 -6.57 -16.22
CA HIS A 71 -1.76 -5.19 -15.74
C HIS A 71 -0.37 -4.54 -15.87
N LEU A 72 0.71 -5.31 -15.90
CA LEU A 72 2.09 -4.82 -15.82
C LEU A 72 2.78 -4.75 -17.19
N GLU A 73 2.09 -4.17 -18.17
CA GLU A 73 2.62 -3.95 -19.53
C GLU A 73 3.95 -3.17 -19.50
N PRO A 74 4.97 -3.57 -20.31
CA PRO A 74 6.29 -2.94 -20.32
C PRO A 74 6.29 -1.43 -20.64
N ASP A 75 5.34 -0.96 -21.46
CA ASP A 75 5.20 0.45 -21.84
C ASP A 75 4.14 1.19 -21.01
N GLY A 76 3.58 0.53 -20.00
CA GLY A 76 2.55 1.09 -19.15
C GLY A 76 3.07 2.09 -18.10
N PRO A 77 2.14 2.71 -17.36
CA PRO A 77 2.46 3.51 -16.18
C PRO A 77 3.33 2.75 -15.19
N ALA A 78 4.24 3.46 -14.52
CA ALA A 78 5.14 2.88 -13.51
C ALA A 78 4.38 2.19 -12.34
N VAL A 79 3.15 2.62 -12.09
CA VAL A 79 2.24 2.09 -11.08
C VAL A 79 0.84 2.01 -11.66
N ARG A 80 0.14 0.91 -11.40
CA ARG A 80 -1.22 0.64 -11.87
C ARG A 80 -2.18 0.55 -10.69
N THR A 81 -3.37 1.12 -10.85
CA THR A 81 -4.47 0.99 -9.88
C THR A 81 -5.65 0.30 -10.55
N PHE A 82 -6.13 -0.80 -9.98
CA PHE A 82 -7.21 -1.61 -10.56
C PHE A 82 -7.95 -2.42 -9.48
N ALA A 83 -9.16 -2.89 -9.78
CA ALA A 83 -9.90 -3.78 -8.88
C ALA A 83 -9.28 -5.19 -8.89
N ASN A 84 -9.25 -5.88 -7.75
CA ASN A 84 -8.85 -7.29 -7.72
C ASN A 84 -9.89 -8.18 -8.46
N LEU A 85 -9.52 -9.44 -8.73
CA LEU A 85 -10.39 -10.41 -9.44
C LEU A 85 -11.79 -10.57 -8.81
N GLY A 86 -11.89 -10.47 -7.48
CA GLY A 86 -13.17 -10.56 -6.76
C GLY A 86 -13.98 -9.27 -6.71
N GLY A 87 -13.41 -8.15 -7.17
CA GLY A 87 -14.04 -6.82 -7.12
C GLY A 87 -14.22 -6.23 -5.71
N ASP A 88 -13.69 -6.87 -4.67
CA ASP A 88 -13.85 -6.47 -3.26
C ASP A 88 -12.67 -5.65 -2.70
N ALA A 89 -11.64 -5.42 -3.51
CA ALA A 89 -10.50 -4.58 -3.18
C ALA A 89 -10.00 -3.78 -4.38
N THR A 90 -9.47 -2.58 -4.12
CA THR A 90 -8.62 -1.86 -5.08
C THR A 90 -7.16 -2.16 -4.79
N LEU A 91 -6.39 -2.50 -5.82
CA LEU A 91 -4.97 -2.78 -5.76
C LEU A 91 -4.18 -1.65 -6.41
N VAL A 92 -3.07 -1.27 -5.78
CA VAL A 92 -2.06 -0.36 -6.35
C VAL A 92 -0.75 -1.13 -6.46
N VAL A 93 -0.28 -1.34 -7.69
CA VAL A 93 0.77 -2.30 -8.01
C VAL A 93 1.85 -1.64 -8.89
N PRO A 94 3.13 -1.65 -8.49
CA PRO A 94 4.22 -1.18 -9.34
C PRO A 94 4.59 -2.23 -10.40
N ARG A 95 4.93 -1.77 -11.61
CA ARG A 95 5.53 -2.62 -12.65
C ARG A 95 7.04 -2.76 -12.46
N PRO A 96 7.71 -3.77 -13.03
CA PRO A 96 9.17 -3.82 -12.97
C PRO A 96 9.79 -2.67 -13.78
N LEU A 97 10.68 -1.90 -13.14
CA LEU A 97 11.58 -0.90 -13.74
C LEU A 97 13.06 -1.15 -13.40
N THR A 98 13.31 -2.13 -12.53
CA THR A 98 14.64 -2.61 -12.13
C THR A 98 14.53 -4.11 -11.80
N GLU A 99 15.55 -4.68 -11.18
CA GLU A 99 15.59 -6.08 -10.76
C GLU A 99 14.34 -6.49 -9.97
N HIS A 100 13.80 -7.67 -10.28
CA HIS A 100 12.59 -8.20 -9.63
C HIS A 100 12.70 -8.29 -8.10
N ALA A 101 13.93 -8.43 -7.58
CA ALA A 101 14.23 -8.42 -6.15
C ALA A 101 13.65 -7.20 -5.41
N ALA A 102 13.50 -6.05 -6.07
CA ALA A 102 12.91 -4.86 -5.47
C ALA A 102 11.38 -4.93 -5.31
N TYR A 103 10.70 -5.87 -5.94
CA TYR A 103 9.24 -5.84 -6.07
C TYR A 103 8.51 -6.91 -5.26
N GLY A 104 9.22 -7.80 -4.54
CA GLY A 104 8.56 -8.89 -3.79
C GLY A 104 7.68 -8.42 -2.63
N HIS A 105 8.04 -7.31 -1.98
CA HIS A 105 7.31 -6.75 -0.84
C HIS A 105 7.70 -5.29 -0.60
N LEU A 106 6.96 -4.59 0.26
CA LEU A 106 7.14 -3.14 0.48
C LEU A 106 8.55 -2.78 0.96
N ALA A 107 9.12 -3.55 1.88
CA ALA A 107 10.45 -3.28 2.41
C ALA A 107 11.56 -3.32 1.35
N ALA A 108 11.51 -4.26 0.39
CA ALA A 108 12.46 -4.33 -0.71
C ALA A 108 12.24 -3.15 -1.68
N PHE A 109 10.97 -2.82 -1.92
CA PHE A 109 10.60 -1.75 -2.83
C PHE A 109 11.08 -0.38 -2.36
N VAL A 110 10.80 0.00 -1.11
CA VAL A 110 11.22 1.32 -0.57
C VAL A 110 12.74 1.45 -0.42
N ARG A 111 13.49 0.33 -0.44
CA ARG A 111 14.95 0.29 -0.32
C ARG A 111 15.68 0.16 -1.66
N GLY A 112 15.04 -0.39 -2.68
CA GLY A 112 15.70 -0.80 -3.94
C GLY A 112 15.04 -0.33 -5.24
N ALA A 113 13.77 0.11 -5.22
CA ALA A 113 13.11 0.58 -6.43
C ALA A 113 13.53 2.02 -6.79
N PRO A 114 13.37 2.45 -8.07
CA PRO A 114 13.64 3.82 -8.47
C PRO A 114 12.82 4.84 -7.64
N ALA A 115 13.46 5.90 -7.15
CA ALA A 115 12.80 6.89 -6.28
C ALA A 115 11.54 7.51 -6.89
N GLY A 116 11.56 7.78 -8.21
CA GLY A 116 10.38 8.29 -8.91
C GLY A 116 9.20 7.30 -8.94
N GLN A 117 9.48 5.99 -8.95
CA GLN A 117 8.44 4.97 -8.89
C GLN A 117 7.87 4.82 -7.48
N ILE A 118 8.71 4.92 -6.44
CA ILE A 118 8.25 4.92 -5.05
C ILE A 118 7.34 6.13 -4.80
N ASP A 119 7.73 7.31 -5.30
CA ASP A 119 6.92 8.52 -5.25
C ASP A 119 5.56 8.32 -5.94
N ALA A 120 5.56 7.75 -7.15
CA ALA A 120 4.35 7.44 -7.90
C ALA A 120 3.44 6.42 -7.20
N LEU A 121 4.02 5.43 -6.49
CA LEU A 121 3.23 4.44 -5.72
C LEU A 121 2.42 5.15 -4.65
N TRP A 122 3.08 5.98 -3.85
CA TRP A 122 2.43 6.73 -2.79
C TRP A 122 1.40 7.72 -3.33
N GLN A 123 1.69 8.37 -4.45
CA GLN A 123 0.73 9.26 -5.11
C GLN A 123 -0.54 8.50 -5.55
N ALA A 124 -0.38 7.31 -6.14
CA ALA A 124 -1.48 6.46 -6.54
C ALA A 124 -2.28 5.93 -5.34
N VAL A 125 -1.62 5.59 -4.24
CA VAL A 125 -2.29 5.20 -2.97
C VAL A 125 -3.13 6.36 -2.41
N GLY A 126 -2.57 7.58 -2.38
CA GLY A 126 -3.30 8.77 -1.94
C GLY A 126 -4.52 9.07 -2.79
N ALA A 127 -4.40 8.96 -4.12
CA ALA A 127 -5.52 9.10 -5.04
C ALA A 127 -6.60 8.03 -4.80
N ALA A 128 -6.20 6.76 -4.68
CA ALA A 128 -7.12 5.66 -4.46
C ALA A 128 -7.91 5.79 -3.13
N LEU A 129 -7.27 6.27 -2.06
CA LEU A 129 -7.94 6.52 -0.78
C LEU A 129 -9.00 7.63 -0.89
N VAL A 130 -8.64 8.77 -1.47
CA VAL A 130 -9.57 9.90 -1.66
C VAL A 130 -10.77 9.46 -2.49
N ASP A 131 -10.52 8.75 -3.59
CA ASP A 131 -11.54 8.23 -4.47
C ASP A 131 -12.46 7.22 -3.76
N ALA A 132 -11.91 6.37 -2.89
CA ALA A 132 -12.69 5.40 -2.13
C ALA A 132 -13.67 6.09 -1.15
N TRP A 133 -13.20 7.11 -0.41
CA TRP A 133 -14.05 7.88 0.50
C TRP A 133 -15.09 8.75 -0.23
N ALA A 134 -14.77 9.23 -1.44
CA ALA A 134 -15.74 9.96 -2.26
C ALA A 134 -16.87 9.06 -2.78
N ARG A 135 -16.60 7.78 -3.04
CA ARG A 135 -17.59 6.82 -3.57
C ARG A 135 -18.46 6.17 -2.50
N SER A 136 -17.99 6.07 -1.26
CA SER A 136 -18.69 5.32 -0.21
C SER A 136 -18.39 5.85 1.19
N PRO A 137 -19.39 5.89 2.09
CA PRO A 137 -19.17 6.20 3.50
C PRO A 137 -18.58 5.00 4.28
N ALA A 138 -18.40 3.84 3.65
CA ALA A 138 -17.84 2.66 4.30
C ALA A 138 -16.35 2.86 4.67
N PRO A 139 -15.87 2.21 5.74
CA PRO A 139 -14.44 2.19 6.05
C PRO A 139 -13.63 1.45 4.99
N VAL A 140 -12.40 1.90 4.78
CA VAL A 140 -11.40 1.31 3.90
C VAL A 140 -10.18 0.95 4.74
N TRP A 141 -9.66 -0.27 4.54
CA TRP A 141 -8.46 -0.77 5.17
C TRP A 141 -7.30 -0.77 4.19
N LEU A 142 -6.22 -0.08 4.51
CA LEU A 142 -5.03 0.04 3.67
C LEU A 142 -3.91 -0.88 4.17
N SER A 143 -3.46 -1.82 3.35
CA SER A 143 -2.38 -2.74 3.75
C SER A 143 -1.52 -3.21 2.59
N THR A 144 -0.41 -3.90 2.89
CA THR A 144 0.38 -4.64 1.90
C THR A 144 0.34 -6.15 2.12
N SER A 145 -0.69 -6.65 2.80
CA SER A 145 -0.88 -8.07 3.05
C SER A 145 -1.21 -8.82 1.75
N GLY A 146 -0.63 -10.00 1.52
CA GLY A 146 -0.87 -10.73 0.27
C GLY A 146 0.13 -11.84 -0.02
N SER A 147 0.51 -12.65 0.98
CA SER A 147 1.63 -13.59 0.89
C SER A 147 1.51 -14.68 -0.19
N ALA A 148 0.33 -14.89 -0.77
CA ALA A 148 0.13 -15.83 -1.87
C ALA A 148 0.64 -15.29 -3.22
N VAL A 149 0.80 -13.98 -3.36
CA VAL A 149 1.33 -13.32 -4.57
C VAL A 149 2.64 -12.63 -4.18
N PRO A 150 3.80 -13.15 -4.59
CA PRO A 150 5.10 -12.59 -4.23
C PRO A 150 5.44 -11.38 -5.11
N TRP A 151 4.55 -10.39 -5.12
CA TRP A 151 4.74 -9.12 -5.78
C TRP A 151 4.00 -8.04 -5.00
N LEU A 152 4.63 -6.89 -4.79
CA LEU A 152 4.09 -5.80 -4.00
C LEU A 152 2.76 -5.36 -4.60
N HIS A 153 1.74 -5.34 -3.76
CA HIS A 153 0.47 -4.71 -4.06
C HIS A 153 -0.05 -4.06 -2.77
N VAL A 154 -0.29 -2.76 -2.83
CA VAL A 154 -1.02 -2.07 -1.76
C VAL A 154 -2.51 -2.32 -2.00
N ARG A 155 -3.21 -2.71 -0.96
CA ARG A 155 -4.62 -3.07 -1.00
C ARG A 155 -5.45 -2.06 -0.25
N LEU A 156 -6.54 -1.63 -0.87
CA LEU A 156 -7.65 -0.93 -0.25
C LEU A 156 -8.81 -1.92 -0.19
N ASP A 157 -8.98 -2.57 0.95
CA ASP A 157 -10.01 -3.59 1.17
C ASP A 157 -11.22 -3.00 1.91
N ALA A 158 -12.42 -3.53 1.61
CA ALA A 158 -13.65 -3.22 2.35
C ALA A 158 -13.73 -3.89 3.74
N ARG A 159 -12.77 -4.77 4.08
CA ARG A 159 -12.67 -5.46 5.36
C ARG A 159 -11.22 -5.89 5.65
N PRO A 160 -10.80 -6.01 6.91
CA PRO A 160 -9.42 -6.35 7.29
C PRO A 160 -9.12 -7.86 7.20
N LYS A 161 -9.42 -8.50 6.06
CA LYS A 161 -9.38 -9.97 5.90
C LYS A 161 -7.99 -10.57 6.17
N TYR A 162 -6.92 -9.84 5.86
CA TYR A 162 -5.55 -10.35 5.87
C TYR A 162 -4.63 -9.66 6.89
N TYR A 163 -5.20 -8.84 7.77
CA TYR A 163 -4.45 -8.05 8.73
C TYR A 163 -3.78 -8.93 9.77
N VAL A 164 -2.50 -8.72 10.04
CA VAL A 164 -1.77 -9.38 11.12
C VAL A 164 -1.97 -8.62 12.43
N HIS A 165 -2.04 -7.28 12.39
CA HIS A 165 -2.23 -6.47 13.58
C HIS A 165 -3.70 -6.49 14.05
N ALA A 166 -3.97 -7.32 15.07
CA ALA A 166 -5.32 -7.52 15.60
C ALA A 166 -6.09 -6.22 15.95
N PRO A 167 -5.47 -5.17 16.55
CA PRO A 167 -6.16 -3.92 16.86
C PRO A 167 -6.77 -3.19 15.65
N TYR A 168 -6.29 -3.42 14.43
CA TYR A 168 -6.83 -2.81 13.21
C TYR A 168 -7.94 -3.63 12.55
N ARG A 169 -8.26 -4.81 13.08
CA ARG A 169 -9.38 -5.64 12.60
C ARG A 169 -10.75 -5.14 13.06
N ALA A 170 -10.79 -4.36 14.14
CA ALA A 170 -12.02 -3.75 14.63
C ALA A 170 -12.30 -2.44 13.89
N ILE A 171 -13.58 -2.17 13.61
CA ILE A 171 -14.01 -0.82 13.23
C ILE A 171 -13.91 0.04 14.49
N ARG A 172 -13.04 1.05 14.47
CA ARG A 172 -13.04 2.09 15.50
C ARG A 172 -14.19 3.03 15.18
N GLU A 173 -15.30 2.87 15.90
CA GLU A 173 -16.33 3.91 15.94
C GLU A 173 -15.72 5.10 16.69
N GLY A 174 -15.53 6.19 15.96
CA GLY A 174 -15.14 7.48 16.54
C GLY A 174 -16.36 8.22 17.05
#